data_AF-E3MPZ1-F1
#
_entry.id   AF-E3MPZ1-F1
#
_cell.length_a   1.000
_cell.length_b   1.000
_cell.length_c   1.000
_cell.angle_alpha   90.00
_cell.angle_beta   90.00
_cell.angle_gamma   90.00
#
_symmetry.space_group_name_H-M   'P 1'
#
loop_
_entity.id
_entity.type
_entity.pdbx_description
1 polymer ?
#
loop_
_entity_poly.entity_id
_entity_poly.type
_entity_poly.pdbx_seq_one_letter_code
_entity_poly.pdbx_strand_id
1 'polypeptide(L)'
;MAPRPIPHSTLYSSATLIPATRPNPIQKVHLETSADKVAKYSKILKHSNCRHAVSHALLRLAQLNCPLRVFEKCQTEKRLQRFERYVECLYQVNILKRKFEELRRKDESEKAGKKAAKLELKEEEYDPEFSGSNGRKTTIMEKYAEYKPTPIRKFGKLNR
;
A
#
# COMPACT_ATOMS: atom_id res chain seq x y z
N MET A 1 73.87 3.25 50.04
CA MET A 1 72.47 2.88 49.69
C MET A 1 72.14 3.52 48.35
N ALA A 2 71.89 2.70 47.34
CA ALA A 2 71.35 3.11 46.03
C ALA A 2 70.35 2.02 45.61
N PRO A 3 69.17 2.36 45.07
CA PRO A 3 68.06 1.42 44.90
C PRO A 3 68.26 0.49 43.70
N ARG A 4 67.82 -0.77 43.85
CA ARG A 4 67.79 -1.77 42.78
C ARG A 4 66.71 -1.42 41.75
N PRO A 5 66.92 -1.65 40.44
CA PRO A 5 65.90 -1.41 39.44
C PRO A 5 64.73 -2.40 39.58
N ILE A 6 63.52 -1.86 39.47
CA ILE A 6 62.24 -2.57 39.54
C ILE A 6 62.01 -3.25 38.18
N PRO A 7 61.66 -4.54 38.11
CA PRO A 7 61.25 -5.14 36.85
C PRO A 7 59.90 -4.56 36.42
N HIS A 8 59.88 -3.92 35.25
CA HIS A 8 58.66 -3.44 34.62
C HIS A 8 57.78 -4.62 34.23
N SER A 9 56.54 -4.63 34.70
CA SER A 9 55.50 -5.59 34.33
C SER A 9 55.29 -5.57 32.81
N THR A 10 55.74 -6.62 32.14
CA THR A 10 55.39 -6.86 30.74
C THR A 10 53.91 -7.14 30.67
N LEU A 11 53.17 -6.26 29.98
CA LEU A 11 51.76 -6.44 29.67
C LEU A 11 51.58 -7.81 29.00
N TYR A 12 50.95 -8.74 29.73
CA TYR A 12 50.50 -10.01 29.20
C TYR A 12 49.38 -9.72 28.19
N SER A 13 49.75 -9.68 26.91
CA SER A 13 48.80 -9.56 25.80
C SER A 13 48.21 -10.94 25.53
N SER A 14 47.08 -11.23 26.19
CA SER A 14 46.25 -12.38 25.83
C SER A 14 45.66 -12.14 24.45
N ALA A 15 46.32 -12.60 23.40
CA ALA A 15 45.71 -12.73 22.09
C ALA A 15 44.63 -13.81 22.17
N THR A 16 43.39 -13.42 22.45
CA THR A 16 42.22 -14.28 22.23
C THR A 16 42.10 -14.49 20.71
N LEU A 17 42.65 -15.61 20.23
CA LEU A 17 42.35 -16.17 18.92
C LEU A 17 40.84 -16.43 18.85
N ILE A 18 40.10 -15.49 18.26
CA ILE A 18 38.70 -15.70 17.90
C ILE A 18 38.71 -16.82 16.84
N PRO A 19 38.11 -18.00 17.10
CA PRO A 19 37.98 -19.02 16.07
C PRO A 19 37.21 -18.41 14.91
N ALA A 20 37.73 -18.51 13.70
CA ALA A 20 37.03 -18.10 12.49
C ALA A 20 35.80 -18.99 12.32
N THR A 21 34.69 -18.63 12.97
CA THR A 21 33.39 -19.24 12.78
C THR A 21 32.98 -18.93 11.35
N ARG A 22 32.81 -19.99 10.56
CA ARG A 22 32.26 -19.93 9.21
C ARG A 22 31.00 -19.05 9.25
N PRO A 23 30.84 -18.08 8.33
CA PRO A 23 29.60 -17.32 8.27
C PRO A 23 28.47 -18.32 8.03
N ASN A 24 27.49 -18.33 8.94
CA ASN A 24 26.28 -19.13 8.76
C ASN A 24 25.71 -18.82 7.36
N PRO A 25 25.24 -19.82 6.59
CA PRO A 25 24.62 -19.57 5.30
C PRO A 25 23.54 -18.53 5.50
N ILE A 26 23.65 -17.42 4.76
CA ILE A 26 22.71 -16.30 4.79
C ILE A 26 21.31 -16.91 4.70
N GLN A 27 20.60 -16.93 5.83
CA GLN A 27 19.22 -17.35 5.85
C GLN A 27 18.52 -16.38 4.92
N LYS A 28 18.03 -16.87 3.77
CA LYS A 28 17.21 -16.07 2.86
C LYS A 28 16.03 -15.59 3.70
N VAL A 29 16.08 -14.34 4.16
CA VAL A 29 15.01 -13.74 4.93
C VAL A 29 13.83 -13.67 3.97
N HIS A 30 12.92 -14.63 4.10
CA HIS A 30 11.70 -14.63 3.32
C HIS A 30 10.92 -13.38 3.71
N LEU A 31 10.98 -12.35 2.86
CA LEU A 31 10.24 -11.11 3.05
C LEU A 31 8.75 -11.46 3.08
N GLU A 32 8.14 -11.39 4.28
CA GLU A 32 6.71 -11.66 4.45
C GLU A 32 5.91 -10.73 3.53
N THR A 33 5.21 -11.33 2.57
CA THR A 33 4.31 -10.59 1.68
C THR A 33 3.09 -10.11 2.45
N SER A 34 2.33 -9.16 1.88
CA SER A 34 1.08 -8.71 2.48
C SER A 34 0.07 -9.85 2.64
N ALA A 35 0.06 -10.82 1.71
CA ALA A 35 -0.76 -12.02 1.80
C ALA A 35 -0.36 -12.94 2.97
N ASP A 36 0.94 -13.13 3.19
CA ASP A 36 1.46 -13.90 4.33
C ASP A 36 1.05 -13.26 5.66
N LYS A 37 1.07 -11.93 5.72
CA LYS A 37 0.61 -11.16 6.88
C LYS A 37 -0.89 -11.35 7.12
N VAL A 38 -1.72 -11.31 6.07
CA VAL A 38 -3.16 -11.60 6.21
C VAL A 38 -3.36 -13.02 6.76
N ALA A 39 -2.67 -14.02 6.21
CA ALA A 39 -2.77 -15.40 6.70
C ALA A 39 -2.37 -15.52 8.18
N LYS A 40 -1.27 -14.88 8.58
CA LYS A 40 -0.76 -14.83 9.96
C LYS A 40 -1.78 -14.22 10.93
N TYR A 41 -2.28 -13.03 10.63
CA TYR A 41 -3.27 -12.36 11.50
C TYR A 41 -4.60 -13.09 11.52
N SER A 42 -5.05 -13.63 10.37
CA SER A 42 -6.26 -14.45 10.34
C SER A 42 -6.10 -15.75 11.11
N LYS A 43 -4.89 -16.31 11.24
CA LYS A 43 -4.60 -17.46 12.11
C LYS A 43 -4.67 -17.06 13.59
N ILE A 44 -4.20 -15.87 13.96
CA ILE A 44 -4.35 -15.31 15.31
C ILE A 44 -5.83 -15.20 15.69
N LEU A 45 -6.68 -14.71 14.79
CA LEU A 45 -8.13 -14.64 15.02
C LEU A 45 -8.79 -16.01 15.25
N LYS A 46 -8.22 -17.09 14.69
CA LYS A 46 -8.74 -18.45 14.85
C LYS A 46 -8.35 -19.07 16.21
N HIS A 47 -7.10 -18.89 16.62
CA HIS A 47 -6.53 -19.66 17.74
C HIS A 47 -6.29 -18.85 19.01
N SER A 48 -6.17 -17.53 18.92
CA SER A 48 -5.84 -16.69 20.07
C SER A 48 -7.09 -16.32 20.85
N ASN A 49 -7.01 -16.46 22.18
CA ASN A 49 -7.97 -15.87 23.13
C ASN A 49 -7.42 -14.60 23.79
N CYS A 50 -6.17 -14.22 23.52
CA CYS A 50 -5.57 -13.02 24.09
C CYS A 50 -6.16 -11.77 23.42
N ARG A 51 -6.86 -10.95 24.22
CA ARG A 51 -7.51 -9.71 23.78
C ARG A 51 -6.55 -8.77 23.04
N HIS A 52 -5.34 -8.59 23.56
CA HIS A 52 -4.34 -7.72 22.94
C HIS A 52 -3.88 -8.25 21.57
N ALA A 53 -3.67 -9.56 21.46
CA ALA A 53 -3.27 -10.20 20.21
C ALA A 53 -4.38 -10.12 19.16
N VAL A 54 -5.65 -10.32 19.56
CA VAL A 54 -6.82 -10.20 18.68
C VAL A 54 -7.00 -8.75 18.22
N SER A 55 -6.99 -7.78 19.14
CA SER A 55 -7.11 -6.36 18.78
C SER A 55 -6.00 -5.90 17.83
N HIS A 56 -4.76 -6.29 18.12
CA HIS A 56 -3.63 -6.02 17.23
C HIS A 56 -3.81 -6.68 15.85
N ALA A 57 -4.26 -7.94 15.79
CA ALA A 57 -4.51 -8.63 14.53
C ALA A 57 -5.61 -7.94 13.71
N LEU A 58 -6.72 -7.52 14.34
CA LEU A 58 -7.80 -6.78 13.68
C LEU A 58 -7.31 -5.45 13.11
N LEU A 59 -6.55 -4.69 13.91
CA LEU A 59 -5.96 -3.43 13.47
C LEU A 59 -5.04 -3.61 12.27
N ARG A 60 -4.17 -4.63 12.29
CA ARG A 60 -3.25 -4.91 11.19
C ARG A 60 -3.98 -5.36 9.93
N LEU A 61 -5.01 -6.18 10.05
CA LEU A 61 -5.86 -6.57 8.91
C LEU A 61 -6.55 -5.36 8.27
N ALA A 62 -6.99 -4.39 9.08
CA ALA A 62 -7.60 -3.15 8.58
C ALA A 62 -6.60 -2.30 7.78
N GLN A 63 -5.32 -2.27 8.20
CA GLN A 63 -4.26 -1.52 7.53
C GLN A 63 -3.71 -2.18 6.26
N LEU A 64 -3.82 -3.51 6.11
CA LEU A 64 -3.22 -4.24 4.98
C LEU A 64 -3.97 -3.98 3.67
N ASN A 65 -3.28 -3.42 2.67
CA ASN A 65 -3.82 -3.26 1.33
C ASN A 65 -3.69 -4.58 0.55
N CYS A 66 -4.76 -5.39 0.54
CA CYS A 66 -4.82 -6.67 -0.15
C CYS A 66 -6.13 -6.79 -0.95
N PRO A 67 -6.15 -7.52 -2.07
CA PRO A 67 -7.38 -7.77 -2.82
C PRO A 67 -8.31 -8.70 -2.03
N LEU A 68 -9.62 -8.62 -2.32
CA LEU A 68 -10.65 -9.38 -1.62
C LEU A 68 -10.37 -10.88 -1.58
N ARG A 69 -9.87 -11.44 -2.71
CA ARG A 69 -9.51 -12.86 -2.85
C ARG A 69 -8.56 -13.38 -1.76
N VAL A 70 -7.64 -12.56 -1.26
CA VAL A 70 -6.70 -12.97 -0.20
C VAL A 70 -7.42 -13.14 1.12
N PHE A 71 -8.35 -12.24 1.44
CA PHE A 71 -9.15 -12.32 2.65
C PHE A 71 -10.16 -13.47 2.61
N GLU A 72 -10.75 -13.75 1.44
CA GLU A 72 -11.62 -14.90 1.20
C GLU A 72 -10.89 -16.23 1.39
N LYS A 73 -9.70 -16.38 0.78
CA LYS A 73 -8.83 -17.56 0.97
C LYS A 73 -8.51 -17.80 2.44
N CYS A 74 -8.25 -16.72 3.19
CA CYS A 74 -7.96 -16.80 4.62
C CYS A 74 -9.21 -16.93 5.49
N GLN A 75 -10.42 -16.94 4.92
CA GLN A 75 -11.71 -16.97 5.63
C GLN A 75 -11.82 -15.89 6.72
N THR A 76 -11.22 -14.72 6.48
CA THR A 76 -11.10 -13.67 7.50
C THR A 76 -12.47 -13.16 7.93
N GLU A 77 -13.40 -12.98 7.00
CA GLU A 77 -14.77 -12.51 7.27
C GLU A 77 -15.57 -13.50 8.14
N LYS A 78 -15.47 -14.81 7.86
CA LYS A 78 -16.09 -15.84 8.71
C LYS A 78 -15.55 -15.82 10.14
N ARG A 79 -14.24 -15.56 10.30
CA ARG A 79 -13.59 -15.47 11.62
C ARG A 79 -14.00 -14.21 12.39
N LEU A 80 -14.36 -13.13 11.68
CA LEU A 80 -14.83 -11.90 12.31
C LEU A 80 -16.21 -12.05 12.96
N GLN A 81 -17.08 -12.95 12.45
CA GLN A 81 -18.41 -13.18 13.02
C GLN A 81 -18.35 -13.55 14.51
N ARG A 82 -17.31 -14.29 14.94
CA ARG A 82 -17.09 -14.61 16.35
C ARG A 82 -16.97 -13.36 17.22
N PHE A 83 -16.39 -12.28 16.68
CA PHE A 83 -16.06 -11.08 17.42
C PHE A 83 -17.18 -10.02 17.43
N GLU A 84 -18.31 -10.28 16.75
CA GLU A 84 -19.44 -9.34 16.67
C GLU A 84 -20.16 -9.11 18.00
N ARG A 85 -19.99 -10.01 18.97
CA ARG A 85 -20.57 -9.87 20.31
C ARG A 85 -19.60 -9.21 21.31
N TYR A 86 -18.35 -8.99 20.93
CA TYR A 86 -17.31 -8.45 21.80
C TYR A 86 -17.21 -6.93 21.60
N VAL A 87 -17.79 -6.19 22.55
CA VAL A 87 -17.92 -4.72 22.49
C VAL A 87 -16.59 -4.04 22.23
N GLU A 88 -15.50 -4.58 22.76
CA GLU A 88 -14.20 -3.91 22.75
C GLU A 88 -13.45 -4.04 21.42
N CYS A 89 -13.92 -4.93 20.53
CA CYS A 89 -13.41 -5.11 19.18
C CYS A 89 -14.40 -4.65 18.11
N LEU A 90 -15.62 -4.26 18.49
CA LEU A 90 -16.71 -3.91 17.55
C LEU A 90 -16.29 -2.84 16.55
N TYR A 91 -15.58 -1.82 17.01
CA TYR A 91 -15.11 -0.73 16.15
C TYR A 91 -14.20 -1.25 15.03
N GLN A 92 -13.21 -2.06 15.37
CA GLN A 92 -12.27 -2.65 14.42
C GLN A 92 -12.98 -3.64 13.48
N VAL A 93 -13.93 -4.42 14.01
CA VAL A 93 -14.75 -5.33 13.19
C VAL A 93 -15.58 -4.55 12.17
N ASN A 94 -16.19 -3.44 12.56
CA ASN A 94 -17.00 -2.61 11.66
C ASN A 94 -16.16 -1.94 10.55
N ILE A 95 -14.95 -1.48 10.87
CA ILE A 95 -14.01 -0.98 9.87
C ILE A 95 -13.68 -2.06 8.84
N LEU A 96 -13.38 -3.29 9.30
CA LEU A 96 -13.07 -4.40 8.41
C LEU A 96 -14.26 -4.80 7.54
N LYS A 97 -15.48 -4.82 8.09
CA LYS A 97 -16.71 -5.07 7.31
C LYS A 97 -16.89 -4.04 6.19
N ARG A 98 -16.79 -2.75 6.53
CA ARG A 98 -16.87 -1.66 5.54
C ARG A 98 -15.82 -1.80 4.45
N LYS A 99 -14.58 -2.14 4.84
CA LYS A 99 -13.49 -2.40 3.89
C LYS A 99 -13.80 -3.57 2.93
N PHE A 100 -14.41 -4.65 3.42
CA PHE A 100 -14.79 -5.76 2.53
C PHE A 100 -15.90 -5.37 1.55
N GLU A 101 -16.88 -4.57 1.99
CA GLU A 101 -17.90 -4.04 1.10
C GLU A 101 -17.32 -3.08 0.04
N GLU A 102 -16.37 -2.23 0.42
CA GLU A 102 -15.66 -1.35 -0.50
C GLU A 102 -14.85 -2.15 -1.53
N LEU A 103 -14.15 -3.20 -1.09
CA LEU A 103 -13.41 -4.09 -1.98
C LEU A 103 -14.35 -4.84 -2.93
N ARG A 104 -15.51 -5.31 -2.47
CA ARG A 104 -16.53 -5.93 -3.34
C ARG A 104 -17.05 -4.95 -4.39
N ARG A 105 -17.41 -3.73 -3.98
CA ARG A 105 -17.85 -2.67 -4.90
C ARG A 105 -16.78 -2.32 -5.94
N LYS A 106 -15.51 -2.29 -5.54
CA LYS A 106 -14.40 -2.04 -6.46
C LYS A 106 -14.17 -3.20 -7.43
N ASP A 107 -14.22 -4.45 -6.95
CA ASP A 107 -14.12 -5.62 -7.82
C ASP A 107 -15.27 -5.69 -8.84
N GLU A 108 -16.48 -5.28 -8.44
CA GLU A 108 -17.65 -5.19 -9.32
C GLU A 108 -17.52 -4.05 -10.35
N SER A 109 -17.07 -2.86 -9.93
CA SER A 109 -16.85 -1.74 -10.84
C SER A 109 -15.71 -1.99 -11.82
N GLU A 110 -14.65 -2.68 -11.42
CA GLU A 110 -13.58 -3.10 -12.34
C GLU A 110 -14.09 -4.13 -13.35
N LYS A 111 -14.97 -5.06 -12.95
CA LYS A 111 -15.62 -6.00 -13.89
C LYS A 111 -16.58 -5.29 -14.83
N ALA A 112 -17.34 -4.31 -14.34
CA ALA A 112 -18.25 -3.51 -15.15
C ALA A 112 -17.50 -2.60 -16.13
N GLY A 113 -16.43 -1.94 -15.68
CA GLY A 113 -15.54 -1.13 -16.52
C GLY A 113 -14.81 -1.95 -17.57
N LYS A 114 -14.38 -3.18 -17.24
CA LYS A 114 -13.84 -4.12 -18.25
C LYS A 114 -14.91 -4.61 -19.24
N LYS A 115 -16.18 -4.73 -18.81
CA LYS A 115 -17.29 -5.04 -19.72
C LYS A 115 -17.63 -3.86 -20.63
N ALA A 116 -17.55 -2.62 -20.15
CA ALA A 116 -17.71 -1.41 -20.95
C ALA A 116 -16.55 -1.22 -21.94
N ALA A 117 -15.30 -1.39 -21.49
CA ALA A 117 -14.11 -1.32 -22.34
C ALA A 117 -14.03 -2.44 -23.39
N LYS A 118 -14.62 -3.62 -23.13
CA LYS A 118 -14.76 -4.69 -24.13
C LYS A 118 -15.84 -4.38 -25.18
N LEU A 119 -16.70 -3.38 -24.95
CA LEU A 119 -17.77 -2.97 -25.84
C LEU A 119 -17.38 -1.77 -26.74
N GLU A 120 -16.35 -1.00 -26.38
CA GLU A 120 -15.93 0.20 -27.13
C GLU A 120 -14.74 -0.02 -28.10
N LEU A 121 -14.27 -1.25 -28.29
CA LEU A 121 -13.25 -1.57 -29.30
C LEU A 121 -13.88 -2.21 -30.54
N LYS A 122 -14.85 -1.51 -31.14
CA LYS A 122 -15.02 -1.57 -32.59
C LYS A 122 -14.30 -0.35 -33.12
N GLU A 123 -13.02 -0.52 -33.43
CA GLU A 123 -12.32 0.37 -34.35
C GLU A 123 -13.11 0.33 -35.66
N GLU A 124 -14.02 1.28 -35.84
CA GLU A 124 -14.58 1.58 -37.15
C GLU A 124 -13.40 2.05 -37.99
N GLU A 125 -12.97 1.16 -38.89
CA GLU A 125 -11.98 1.42 -39.92
C GLU A 125 -12.42 2.66 -40.69
N TYR A 126 -11.61 3.72 -40.62
CA TYR A 126 -11.89 4.98 -41.28
C TYR A 126 -11.92 4.76 -42.79
N ASP A 127 -13.10 4.86 -43.40
CA ASP A 127 -13.31 4.83 -44.85
C ASP A 127 -13.01 6.24 -45.42
N PRO A 128 -11.92 6.41 -46.21
CA PRO A 128 -11.58 7.70 -46.80
C PRO A 128 -12.58 8.17 -47.88
N GLU A 129 -13.51 7.32 -48.33
CA GLU A 129 -14.48 7.65 -49.37
C GLU A 129 -15.80 8.22 -48.83
N PHE A 130 -15.82 8.82 -47.63
CA PHE A 130 -16.98 9.62 -47.21
C PHE A 130 -17.12 10.85 -48.12
N SER A 131 -17.90 10.69 -49.20
CA SER A 131 -18.20 11.73 -50.16
C SER A 131 -18.89 12.87 -49.45
N GLY A 132 -18.13 13.94 -49.19
CA GLY A 132 -18.63 15.18 -48.64
C GLY A 132 -19.77 15.70 -49.50
N SER A 133 -21.00 15.62 -48.99
CA SER A 133 -22.10 16.41 -49.52
C SER A 133 -22.87 17.05 -48.37
N ASN A 134 -22.91 18.38 -48.44
CA ASN A 134 -23.95 19.24 -47.88
C ASN A 134 -23.76 19.74 -46.44
N GLY A 135 -22.91 20.76 -46.30
CA GLY A 135 -23.47 22.09 -46.06
C GLY A 135 -23.96 22.46 -44.65
N ARG A 136 -23.22 22.11 -43.59
CA ARG A 136 -23.32 22.84 -42.30
C ARG A 136 -21.94 23.16 -41.76
N LYS A 137 -21.43 24.36 -42.08
CA LYS A 137 -20.31 24.96 -41.38
C LYS A 137 -20.68 25.04 -39.90
N THR A 138 -19.98 24.30 -39.06
CA THR A 138 -20.13 24.33 -37.61
C THR A 138 -19.64 25.69 -37.10
N THR A 139 -20.57 26.64 -36.96
CA THR A 139 -20.43 28.00 -36.40
C THR A 139 -19.96 28.03 -34.93
N ILE A 140 -19.45 26.92 -34.39
CA ILE A 140 -19.09 26.77 -32.98
C ILE A 140 -17.64 27.24 -32.72
N MET A 141 -16.78 27.26 -33.75
CA MET A 141 -15.37 27.63 -33.59
C MET A 141 -15.11 29.15 -33.62
N GLU A 142 -16.14 29.97 -33.82
CA GLU A 142 -16.03 31.44 -33.94
C GLU A 142 -16.28 32.18 -32.59
N LYS A 143 -16.47 31.45 -31.49
CA LYS A 143 -16.78 32.02 -30.16
C LYS A 143 -15.57 32.17 -29.23
N TYR A 144 -14.35 31.91 -29.69
CA TYR A 144 -13.17 32.22 -28.87
C TYR A 144 -12.91 33.73 -28.95
N ALA A 145 -13.50 34.45 -28.00
CA ALA A 145 -13.17 35.85 -27.74
C ALA A 145 -11.65 35.98 -27.60
N GLU A 146 -11.06 36.85 -28.43
CA GLU A 146 -9.64 37.16 -28.42
C GLU A 146 -9.20 37.55 -27.00
N TYR A 147 -8.40 36.69 -26.37
CA TYR A 147 -7.93 36.90 -25.00
C TYR A 147 -7.04 38.15 -24.96
N LYS A 148 -7.51 39.21 -24.29
CA LYS A 148 -6.68 40.38 -23.96
C LYS A 148 -6.15 40.22 -22.54
N PRO A 149 -4.84 39.93 -22.34
CA PRO A 149 -4.28 39.80 -21.01
C PRO A 149 -4.38 41.12 -20.24
N THR A 150 -4.81 41.06 -18.98
CA THR A 150 -4.91 42.22 -18.09
C THR A 150 -3.51 42.65 -17.62
N PRO A 151 -3.10 43.92 -17.74
CA PRO A 151 -1.79 44.37 -17.31
C PRO A 151 -1.60 44.24 -15.79
N ILE A 152 -0.59 43.48 -15.36
CA ILE A 152 -0.21 43.36 -13.95
C ILE A 152 0.49 44.65 -13.52
N ARG A 153 -0.12 45.42 -12.60
CA ARG A 153 0.53 46.56 -11.93
C ARG A 153 1.73 46.04 -11.15
N LYS A 154 2.95 46.41 -11.57
CA LYS A 154 4.17 46.18 -10.79
C LYS A 154 4.06 46.98 -9.49
N PHE A 155 3.95 46.30 -8.35
CA PHE A 155 4.07 46.93 -7.04
C PHE A 155 5.46 47.58 -6.93
N GLY A 156 5.47 48.87 -6.58
CA GLY A 156 6.67 49.67 -6.43
C GLY A 156 7.64 49.04 -5.44
N LYS A 157 8.94 49.21 -5.74
CA LYS A 157 10.06 48.79 -4.90
C LYS A 157 9.85 49.31 -3.47
N LEU A 158 9.81 48.39 -2.52
CA LEU A 158 9.93 48.72 -1.10
C LEU A 158 11.36 49.22 -0.89
N ASN A 159 11.54 50.54 -0.78
CA ASN A 159 12.82 51.12 -0.37
C ASN A 159 13.06 50.73 1.09
N ARG A 160 14.24 50.16 1.34
CA ARG A 160 14.74 49.78 2.66
C ARG A 160 15.51 50.95 3.27
#